data_AF-A0A382N3K9-F1
#
_entry.id   AF-A0A382N3K9-F1
#
_cell.length_a   1.000
_cell.length_b   1.000
_cell.length_c   1.000
_cell.angle_alpha   90.00
_cell.angle_beta   90.00
_cell.angle_gamma   90.00
#
_symmetry.space_group_name_H-M   'P 1'
#
loop_
_entity.id
_entity.type
_entity.pdbx_description
1 polymer ?
#
loop_
_entity_poly.entity_id
_entity_poly.type
_entity_poly.pdbx_seq_one_letter_code
_entity_poly.pdbx_strand_id
1 'polypeptide(L)' 'MPKIGKLVKLGDQVGVVESVKAASDLFSPVSGEIIEVNNELQNSPQLLNTDPENTG' A
#
# COMPACT_ATOMS: atom_id res chain seq x y z
N MET A 1 4.51 0.72 -4.74
CA MET A 1 3.93 1.82 -3.95
C MET A 1 3.08 2.72 -4.85
N PRO A 2 1.95 3.25 -4.35
CA PRO A 2 1.17 4.26 -5.07
C PRO A 2 1.98 5.54 -5.33
N LYS A 3 1.55 6.39 -6.25
CA LYS A 3 2.16 7.71 -6.45
C LYS A 3 1.51 8.75 -5.54
N ILE A 4 2.33 9.52 -4.83
CA ILE A 4 1.91 10.75 -4.15
C ILE A 4 1.33 11.73 -5.19
N GLY A 5 0.23 12.39 -4.86
CA GLY A 5 -0.56 13.26 -5.73
C GLY A 5 -1.53 12.53 -6.67
N LYS A 6 -1.63 11.19 -6.58
CA LYS A 6 -2.62 10.44 -7.36
C LYS A 6 -3.99 10.56 -6.70
N LEU A 7 -4.99 10.95 -7.48
CA LEU A 7 -6.40 10.83 -7.11
C LEU A 7 -6.84 9.38 -7.26
N VAL A 8 -7.44 8.82 -6.22
CA VAL A 8 -7.97 7.46 -6.17
C VAL A 8 -9.45 7.50 -5.79
N LYS A 9 -10.24 6.61 -6.35
CA LYS A 9 -11.65 6.43 -5.99
C LYS A 9 -11.81 5.21 -5.10
N LEU A 10 -12.91 5.16 -4.36
CA LEU A 10 -13.32 3.97 -3.62
C LEU A 10 -13.37 2.75 -4.57
N GLY A 11 -12.65 1.69 -4.20
CA GLY A 11 -12.51 0.48 -5.00
C GLY A 11 -11.41 0.52 -6.07
N ASP A 12 -10.71 1.64 -6.27
CA ASP A 12 -9.60 1.69 -7.22
C ASP A 12 -8.40 0.91 -6.68
N GLN A 13 -7.69 0.21 -7.56
CA GLN A 13 -6.42 -0.42 -7.21
C GLN A 13 -5.34 0.65 -6.99
N VAL A 14 -4.74 0.65 -5.80
CA VAL A 14 -3.72 1.62 -5.38
C VAL A 14 -2.32 1.03 -5.38
N GLY A 15 -2.21 -0.30 -5.29
CA GLY A 15 -0.93 -1.00 -5.32
C GLY A 15 -1.10 -2.51 -5.31
N VAL A 16 0.02 -3.21 -5.19
CA VAL A 16 0.10 -4.65 -5.04
C VAL A 16 1.12 -4.95 -3.95
N VAL A 17 0.79 -5.90 -3.09
CA VAL A 17 1.70 -6.49 -2.10
C VAL A 17 2.11 -7.84 -2.65
N GLU A 18 3.38 -7.96 -3.01
CA GLU A 18 3.95 -9.21 -3.50
C GLU A 18 4.73 -9.90 -2.39
N SER A 19 4.45 -11.19 -2.23
CA SER A 19 5.20 -12.12 -1.42
C SER A 19 5.77 -13.22 -2.33
N VAL A 20 6.72 -13.99 -1.82
CA VAL A 20 7.36 -15.11 -2.54
C VAL A 20 6.39 -16.19 -3.05
N LYS A 21 5.14 -16.20 -2.57
CA LYS A 21 4.12 -17.22 -2.92
C LYS A 21 2.79 -16.64 -3.38
N ALA A 22 2.58 -15.33 -3.25
CA ALA A 22 1.29 -14.71 -3.51
C ALA A 22 1.46 -13.23 -3.82
N ALA A 23 0.62 -12.70 -4.70
CA ALA A 23 0.43 -11.28 -4.89
C ALA A 23 -1.00 -10.94 -4.46
N SER A 24 -1.15 -9.88 -3.67
CA SER A 24 -2.44 -9.35 -3.25
C SER A 24 -2.59 -7.92 -3.74
N ASP A 25 -3.67 -7.65 -4.45
CA ASP A 25 -4.01 -6.30 -4.89
C ASP A 25 -4.55 -5.48 -3.72
N LEU A 26 -4.06 -4.26 -3.59
CA LEU A 26 -4.55 -3.27 -2.62
C LEU A 26 -5.56 -2.36 -3.30
N PHE A 27 -6.75 -2.27 -2.72
CA PHE A 27 -7.83 -1.39 -3.17
C PHE A 27 -8.04 -0.23 -2.19
N SER A 28 -8.35 0.95 -2.70
CA SER A 28 -8.65 2.11 -1.87
C SER A 28 -10.01 1.92 -1.19
N PRO A 29 -10.09 1.97 0.15
CA PRO A 29 -11.37 1.91 0.86
C PRO A 29 -12.17 3.21 0.71
N VAL A 30 -11.53 4.30 0.28
CA VAL A 30 -12.11 5.64 0.17
C VAL A 30 -11.66 6.35 -1.10
N SER A 31 -12.43 7.34 -1.53
CA SER A 31 -12.00 8.29 -2.57
C SER A 31 -11.18 9.41 -1.94
N GLY A 32 -10.05 9.78 -2.55
CA GLY A 32 -9.19 10.83 -2.03
C GLY A 32 -7.92 11.03 -2.85
N GLU A 33 -6.99 11.79 -2.30
CA GLU A 33 -5.67 12.01 -2.87
C GLU A 33 -4.61 11.36 -1.99
N ILE A 34 -3.65 10.66 -2.61
CA ILE A 34 -2.53 10.07 -1.89
C ILE A 34 -1.53 11.18 -1.55
N ILE A 35 -1.48 11.61 -0.29
CA ILE A 35 -0.56 12.67 0.16
C ILE A 35 0.80 12.11 0.61
N GLU A 36 0.85 10.85 1.02
CA GLU A 36 2.04 10.22 1.58
C GLU A 36 1.99 8.71 1.33
N VAL A 37 3.16 8.08 1.27
CA VAL A 37 3.33 6.63 1.22
C VAL A 37 4.40 6.21 2.22
N ASN A 38 4.23 5.05 2.85
CA ASN A 38 5.22 4.51 3.77
C ASN A 38 6.45 4.02 2.97
N ASN A 39 7.47 4.88 2.90
CA ASN A 39 8.72 4.57 2.18
C ASN A 39 9.57 3.52 2.92
N GLU A 40 9.36 3.30 4.22
CA GLU A 40 10.11 2.29 4.98
C GLU A 40 9.84 0.88 4.46
N LEU A 41 8.62 0.64 3.97
CA LEU A 41 8.21 -0.62 3.35
C LEU A 41 8.94 -0.94 2.04
N GLN A 42 9.55 0.06 1.38
CA GLN A 42 10.41 -0.22 0.22
C GLN A 42 11.70 -0.94 0.64
N ASN A 43 12.21 -0.61 1.83
CA ASN A 43 13.45 -1.17 2.36
C ASN A 43 13.18 -2.40 3.25
N SER A 44 12.03 -2.40 3.94
CA SER A 44 11.66 -3.39 4.95
C SER A 44 10.23 -3.90 4.74
N PRO A 45 9.93 -4.60 3.63
CA PRO A 45 8.60 -5.16 3.38
C PRO A 45 8.18 -6.22 4.42
N GLN A 46 9.11 -6.71 5.24
CA GLN A 46 8.81 -7.62 6.34
C GLN A 46 7.96 -6.97 7.43
N LEU A 47 7.94 -5.63 7.54
CA LEU A 47 7.13 -4.89 8.51
C LEU A 47 5.63 -5.17 8.33
N LEU A 48 5.17 -5.33 7.09
CA LEU A 48 3.80 -5.79 6.78
C LEU A 48 3.45 -7.13 7.45
N ASN A 49 4.44 -8.01 7.67
CA ASN A 49 4.21 -9.30 8.30
C ASN A 49 4.31 -9.23 9.84
N THR A 50 5.15 -8.36 10.38
CA THR A 50 5.43 -8.30 11.82
C THR A 50 4.56 -7.30 12.56
N ASP A 51 4.16 -6.21 11.91
CA ASP A 51 3.41 -5.11 12.50
C ASP A 51 2.45 -4.45 11.48
N PRO A 52 1.47 -5.20 10.95
CA PRO A 52 0.60 -4.76 9.85
C PRO A 52 -0.29 -3.55 10.16
N GLU A 53 -0.53 -3.24 11.43
CA GLU A 53 -1.45 -2.16 11.83
C GLU A 53 -0.74 -0.85 12.19
N ASN A 54 0.59 -0.85 12.35
CA ASN A 54 1.35 0.37 12.67
C ASN A 54 2.42 0.69 11.63
N THR A 55 3.60 0.07 11.73
CA THR A 55 4.72 0.38 10.82
C THR A 55 4.68 -0.38 9.48
N GLY A 56 3.81 -1.39 9.39
CA GLY A 56 3.51 -2.18 8.19
C GLY A 56 2.72 -1.45 7.12
#